data_AF-A0A933FAF4-F1
#
_entry.id   AF-A0A933FAF4-F1
#
_cell.length_a   1.000
_cell.length_b   1.000
_cell.length_c   1.000
_cell.angle_alpha   90.00
_cell.angle_beta   90.00
_cell.angle_gamma   90.00
#
_symmetry.space_group_name_H-M   'P 1'
#
loop_
_entity.id
_entity.type
_entity.pdbx_description
1 polymer ?
#
loop_
_entity_poly.entity_id
_entity_poly.type
_entity_poly.pdbx_seq_one_letter_code
_entity_poly.pdbx_strand_id
1 'polypeptide(L)'
;MGRASRAGLVLLLPFVLFLPSRALRAQAPITADTPKPAEAIDTVYARLVREATSDPRFLPATVASLPEHATVPSPREHFGTIIGAPGVMHRTGEIYGYYRALAAATPRVRVERVGTTEEGREIVLVIVADERTMAQLDHYRELAARLADPRHLPASELEDLLDHAKPIYYLNGGLHSTEMGSPEMLMELAYRLAVSDAPAVRSVRQGVITLINPVAEPDGRDRQVDWYDRYTRAREEADDGFPRSSPYWGKYVFHDNNRDGLQI
;
A
#
# COMPACT_ATOMS: atom_id res chain seq x y z
N MET A 1 -71.49 -0.85 -43.95
CA MET A 1 -70.79 0.05 -43.01
C MET A 1 -70.78 -0.68 -41.67
N GLY A 2 -69.77 -1.46 -41.25
CA GLY A 2 -68.33 -1.18 -41.14
C GLY A 2 -68.08 -0.48 -39.80
N ARG A 3 -67.27 -0.93 -38.84
CA ARG A 3 -66.20 -1.94 -38.75
C ARG A 3 -66.04 -2.34 -37.27
N ALA A 4 -65.63 -3.59 -37.02
CA ALA A 4 -65.12 -4.06 -35.74
C ALA A 4 -63.79 -3.37 -35.40
N SER A 5 -63.61 -2.92 -34.16
CA SER A 5 -62.32 -2.45 -33.65
C SER A 5 -61.70 -3.53 -32.75
N ARG A 6 -60.55 -4.04 -33.18
CA ARG A 6 -59.75 -5.05 -32.47
C ARG A 6 -58.98 -4.37 -31.35
N ALA A 7 -59.11 -4.88 -30.13
CA ALA A 7 -58.18 -4.58 -29.04
C ALA A 7 -56.82 -5.21 -29.37
N GLY A 8 -55.82 -4.39 -29.67
CA GLY A 8 -54.43 -4.80 -29.83
C GLY A 8 -53.74 -4.83 -28.48
N LEU A 9 -53.47 -6.03 -27.96
CA LEU A 9 -52.56 -6.23 -26.84
C LEU A 9 -51.12 -6.04 -27.35
N VAL A 10 -50.51 -4.90 -27.03
CA VAL A 10 -49.07 -4.68 -27.29
C VAL A 10 -48.31 -5.33 -26.14
N LEU A 11 -47.74 -6.51 -26.39
CA LEU A 11 -46.74 -7.11 -25.51
C LEU A 11 -45.47 -6.25 -25.58
N LEU A 12 -45.18 -5.51 -24.50
CA LEU A 12 -43.85 -4.95 -24.25
C LEU A 12 -42.93 -6.12 -23.85
N LEU A 13 -42.24 -6.69 -24.83
CA LEU A 13 -41.09 -7.56 -24.57
C LEU A 13 -39.96 -6.69 -23.99
N PRO A 14 -39.42 -7.00 -22.80
CA PRO A 14 -38.22 -6.34 -22.32
C PRO A 14 -37.06 -6.75 -23.23
N PHE A 15 -36.47 -5.77 -23.92
CA PHE A 15 -35.19 -5.94 -24.60
C PHE A 15 -34.12 -6.17 -23.53
N VAL A 16 -33.87 -7.43 -23.20
CA VAL A 16 -32.70 -7.81 -22.42
C VAL A 16 -31.50 -7.67 -23.36
N LEU A 17 -30.74 -6.58 -23.19
CA LEU A 17 -29.42 -6.42 -23.78
C LEU A 17 -28.52 -7.54 -23.24
N PHE A 18 -28.38 -8.60 -24.03
CA PHE A 18 -27.37 -9.62 -23.82
C PHE A 18 -26.02 -9.01 -24.20
N LEU A 19 -25.34 -8.42 -23.21
CA LEU A 19 -23.90 -8.21 -23.31
C LEU A 19 -23.25 -9.59 -23.33
N PRO A 20 -22.43 -9.93 -24.34
CA PRO A 20 -21.67 -11.16 -24.29
C PRO A 20 -20.68 -11.04 -23.14
N SER A 21 -20.94 -11.72 -22.03
CA SER A 21 -19.99 -11.90 -20.94
C SER A 21 -18.78 -12.65 -21.47
N ARG A 22 -17.79 -11.93 -22.00
CA ARG A 22 -16.45 -12.50 -22.12
C ARG A 22 -15.97 -12.71 -20.69
N ALA A 23 -15.66 -13.98 -20.38
CA ALA A 23 -15.09 -14.38 -19.12
C ALA A 23 -14.01 -13.36 -18.73
N LEU A 24 -14.13 -12.81 -17.51
CA LEU A 24 -13.01 -12.15 -16.85
C LEU A 24 -11.80 -13.04 -17.14
N ARG A 25 -10.80 -12.51 -17.87
CA ARG A 25 -9.57 -13.25 -18.08
C ARG A 25 -9.00 -13.41 -16.68
N ALA A 26 -9.25 -14.58 -16.08
CA ALA A 26 -8.62 -14.95 -14.84
C ALA A 26 -7.14 -14.75 -15.11
N GLN A 27 -6.49 -13.87 -14.33
CA GLN A 27 -5.05 -13.96 -14.22
C GLN A 27 -4.75 -15.43 -13.99
N ALA A 28 -3.90 -15.99 -14.85
CA ALA A 28 -3.44 -17.35 -14.65
C ALA A 28 -3.08 -17.48 -13.16
N PRO A 29 -3.46 -18.59 -12.48
CA PRO A 29 -2.98 -18.82 -11.13
C PRO A 29 -1.48 -18.54 -11.13
N ILE A 30 -0.94 -17.98 -10.05
CA ILE A 30 0.51 -17.77 -9.88
C ILE A 30 1.16 -19.14 -10.03
N THR A 31 1.46 -19.51 -11.28
CA THR A 31 2.08 -20.77 -11.62
C THR A 31 3.51 -20.59 -11.20
N ALA A 32 3.98 -21.51 -10.37
CA ALA A 32 5.39 -21.63 -10.03
C ALA A 32 6.18 -21.73 -11.33
N ASP A 33 6.69 -20.59 -11.79
CA ASP A 33 7.57 -20.50 -12.92
C ASP A 33 8.87 -21.23 -12.57
N THR A 34 9.54 -21.72 -13.60
CA THR A 34 10.72 -22.60 -13.56
C THR A 34 11.71 -22.16 -12.47
N PRO A 35 12.27 -23.07 -11.65
CA PRO A 35 13.10 -22.68 -10.50
C PRO A 35 14.32 -21.88 -10.94
N LYS A 36 14.21 -20.56 -10.83
CA LYS A 36 15.32 -19.61 -10.85
C LYS A 36 16.18 -19.94 -9.62
N PRO A 37 17.53 -19.82 -9.69
CA PRO A 37 18.37 -19.96 -8.51
C PRO A 37 17.80 -19.11 -7.37
N ALA A 38 17.77 -19.69 -6.16
CA ALA A 38 17.21 -19.05 -4.98
C ALA A 38 17.81 -17.64 -4.83
N GLU A 39 16.92 -16.65 -4.74
CA GLU A 39 17.30 -15.26 -4.45
C GLU A 39 18.16 -15.26 -3.17
N ALA A 40 19.30 -14.56 -3.20
CA ALA A 40 20.13 -14.42 -2.01
C ALA A 40 19.29 -13.73 -0.92
N ILE A 41 19.33 -14.26 0.31
CA ILE A 41 18.53 -13.77 1.42
C ILE A 41 19.40 -13.18 2.52
N ASP A 42 18.89 -12.16 3.18
CA ASP A 42 19.54 -11.55 4.33
C ASP A 42 19.37 -12.49 5.53
N THR A 43 20.39 -13.32 5.74
CA THR A 43 20.38 -14.34 6.80
C THR A 43 20.34 -13.74 8.20
N VAL A 44 20.89 -12.55 8.39
CA VAL A 44 20.87 -11.82 9.66
C VAL A 44 19.46 -11.31 9.93
N TYR A 45 18.83 -10.68 8.94
CA TYR A 45 17.43 -10.23 9.02
C TYR A 45 16.49 -11.39 9.34
N ALA A 46 16.63 -12.50 8.62
CA ALA A 46 15.80 -13.69 8.83
C ALA A 46 15.96 -14.27 10.25
N ARG A 47 17.18 -14.26 10.81
CA ARG A 47 17.42 -14.66 12.20
C ARG A 47 16.75 -13.72 13.18
N LEU A 48 16.95 -12.41 13.03
CA LEU A 48 16.38 -11.40 13.94
C LEU A 48 14.85 -11.43 13.92
N VAL A 49 14.21 -11.60 12.76
CA VAL A 49 12.75 -11.76 12.67
C VAL A 49 12.29 -13.00 13.43
N ARG A 50 12.98 -14.13 13.29
CA ARG A 50 12.65 -15.35 14.05
C ARG A 50 12.79 -15.16 15.55
N GLU A 51 13.86 -14.51 15.99
CA GLU A 51 14.10 -14.20 17.41
C GLU A 51 13.04 -13.25 17.98
N ALA A 52 12.56 -12.29 17.19
CA ALA A 52 11.54 -11.33 17.59
C ALA A 52 10.09 -11.86 17.46
N THR A 53 9.87 -12.98 16.76
CA THR A 53 8.52 -13.53 16.57
C THR A 53 8.16 -14.47 17.71
N SER A 54 7.09 -14.15 18.45
CA SER A 54 6.65 -14.92 19.62
C SER A 54 6.09 -16.31 19.29
N ASP A 55 5.52 -16.51 18.10
CA ASP A 55 4.94 -17.77 17.67
C ASP A 55 5.19 -18.00 16.17
N PRO A 56 5.72 -19.17 15.75
CA PRO A 56 5.97 -19.49 14.35
C PRO A 56 4.76 -19.35 13.42
N ARG A 57 3.53 -19.42 13.94
CA ARG A 57 2.30 -19.20 13.16
C ARG A 57 2.19 -17.78 12.62
N PHE A 58 2.86 -16.81 13.24
CA PHE A 58 2.94 -15.43 12.78
C PHE A 58 4.07 -15.19 11.76
N LEU A 59 4.83 -16.23 11.40
CA LEU A 59 5.95 -16.13 10.47
C LEU A 59 5.76 -17.02 9.23
N PRO A 60 4.85 -16.65 8.30
CA PRO A 60 4.72 -17.39 7.06
C PRO A 60 6.01 -17.33 6.25
N ALA A 61 6.31 -18.40 5.51
CA ALA A 61 7.57 -18.55 4.76
C ALA A 61 7.82 -17.39 3.77
N THR A 62 6.75 -16.76 3.26
CA THR A 62 6.80 -15.63 2.32
C THR A 62 7.38 -14.36 2.92
N VAL A 63 7.35 -14.19 4.25
CA VAL A 63 7.90 -13.01 4.95
C VAL A 63 9.02 -13.38 5.94
N ALA A 64 9.38 -14.67 6.03
CA ALA A 64 10.38 -15.16 6.98
C ALA A 64 11.82 -14.70 6.70
N SER A 65 12.08 -14.14 5.51
CA SER A 65 13.37 -13.58 5.11
C SER A 65 13.17 -12.42 4.16
N LEU A 66 14.20 -11.59 4.02
CA LEU A 66 14.24 -10.45 3.11
C LEU A 66 15.29 -10.72 2.02
N PRO A 67 15.04 -10.37 0.75
CA PRO A 67 16.06 -10.53 -0.30
C PRO A 67 17.23 -9.57 -0.11
N GLU A 68 18.44 -10.04 -0.39
CA GLU A 68 19.62 -9.18 -0.51
C GLU A 68 19.61 -8.49 -1.87
N HIS A 69 20.07 -7.23 -1.91
CA HIS A 69 20.24 -6.49 -3.13
C HIS A 69 21.54 -5.71 -3.09
N ALA A 70 22.36 -5.82 -4.14
CA ALA A 70 23.73 -5.28 -4.13
C ALA A 70 23.81 -3.76 -3.99
N THR A 71 22.79 -3.03 -4.45
CA THR A 71 22.81 -1.56 -4.53
C THR A 71 21.63 -0.86 -3.87
N VAL A 72 20.61 -1.60 -3.44
CA VAL A 72 19.41 -1.01 -2.84
C VAL A 72 19.47 -1.32 -1.36
N PRO A 73 19.55 -0.31 -0.48
CA PRO A 73 19.74 -0.54 0.93
C PRO A 73 18.51 -1.23 1.52
N SER A 74 18.73 -2.38 2.15
CA SER A 74 17.72 -3.04 2.98
C SER A 74 17.42 -2.23 4.24
N PRO A 75 16.30 -2.49 4.93
CA PRO A 75 16.03 -1.81 6.19
C PRO A 75 17.11 -2.05 7.24
N ARG A 76 17.71 -3.25 7.28
CA ARG A 76 18.82 -3.53 8.22
C ARG A 76 20.08 -2.77 7.89
N GLU A 77 20.41 -2.58 6.62
CA GLU A 77 21.56 -1.75 6.24
C GLU A 77 21.33 -0.27 6.56
N HIS A 78 20.08 0.20 6.52
CA HIS A 78 19.73 1.58 6.82
C HIS A 78 19.60 1.86 8.33
N PHE A 79 18.87 1.02 9.06
CA PHE A 79 18.53 1.20 10.47
C PHE A 79 19.41 0.38 11.43
N GLY A 80 20.25 -0.52 10.92
CA GLY A 80 21.07 -1.43 11.72
C GLY A 80 20.32 -2.62 12.32
N THR A 81 19.00 -2.72 12.11
CA THR A 81 18.13 -3.78 12.66
C THR A 81 16.93 -4.06 11.74
N ILE A 82 16.11 -5.04 12.09
CA ILE A 82 14.87 -5.35 11.36
C ILE A 82 13.80 -4.29 11.56
N ILE A 83 12.90 -4.15 10.59
CA ILE A 83 11.65 -3.40 10.80
C ILE A 83 10.81 -4.11 11.85
N GLY A 84 10.20 -3.35 12.75
CA GLY A 84 9.41 -3.88 13.86
C GLY A 84 10.22 -4.56 14.96
N ALA A 85 11.55 -4.30 15.02
CA ALA A 85 12.38 -4.79 16.11
C ALA A 85 11.80 -4.35 17.48
N PRO A 86 11.77 -5.25 18.50
CA PRO A 86 11.32 -4.88 19.84
C PRO A 86 12.11 -3.69 20.38
N GLY A 87 11.42 -2.72 20.98
CA GLY A 87 12.09 -1.56 21.57
C GLY A 87 12.45 -0.43 20.60
N VAL A 88 12.11 -0.56 19.30
CA VAL A 88 12.46 0.37 18.24
C VAL A 88 11.20 0.96 17.61
N MET A 89 11.18 2.28 17.48
CA MET A 89 10.06 3.01 16.86
C MET A 89 10.62 4.24 16.13
N HIS A 90 10.29 4.39 14.84
CA HIS A 90 10.86 5.45 14.01
C HIS A 90 9.96 6.68 13.91
N ARG A 91 10.55 7.87 13.95
CA ARG A 91 9.88 9.14 13.62
C ARG A 91 9.63 9.23 12.13
N THR A 92 8.69 10.09 11.73
CA THR A 92 8.37 10.33 10.32
C THR A 92 9.58 10.75 9.50
N GLY A 93 10.50 11.56 10.05
CA GLY A 93 11.75 11.93 9.38
C GLY A 93 12.63 10.73 9.03
N GLU A 94 12.73 9.74 9.92
CA GLU A 94 13.50 8.51 9.70
C GLU A 94 12.81 7.61 8.67
N ILE A 95 11.49 7.42 8.82
CA ILE A 95 10.67 6.63 7.89
C ILE A 95 10.78 7.21 6.47
N TYR A 96 10.55 8.51 6.31
CA TYR A 96 10.61 9.19 5.01
C TYR A 96 12.04 9.23 4.46
N GLY A 97 13.05 9.34 5.34
CA GLY A 97 14.46 9.21 4.97
C GLY A 97 14.75 7.89 4.28
N TYR A 98 14.23 6.78 4.81
CA TYR A 98 14.40 5.46 4.19
C TYR A 98 13.70 5.35 2.83
N TYR A 99 12.45 5.83 2.69
CA TYR A 99 11.78 5.84 1.38
C TYR A 99 12.53 6.67 0.33
N ARG A 100 13.11 7.80 0.73
CA ARG A 100 13.97 8.62 -0.15
C ARG A 100 15.26 7.87 -0.53
N ALA A 101 15.84 7.10 0.39
CA ALA A 101 16.99 6.25 0.09
C ALA A 101 16.63 5.15 -0.93
N LEU A 102 15.44 4.53 -0.81
CA LEU A 102 14.94 3.58 -1.81
C LEU A 102 14.76 4.25 -3.18
N ALA A 103 14.10 5.41 -3.24
CA ALA A 103 13.89 6.14 -4.48
C ALA A 103 15.20 6.59 -5.15
N ALA A 104 16.25 6.88 -4.37
CA ALA A 104 17.57 7.21 -4.89
C ALA A 104 18.30 5.97 -5.46
N ALA A 105 18.04 4.78 -4.90
CA ALA A 105 18.76 3.56 -5.26
C ALA A 105 18.10 2.75 -6.40
N THR A 106 16.83 3.00 -6.72
CA THR A 106 16.13 2.28 -7.79
C THR A 106 15.09 3.14 -8.52
N PRO A 107 14.96 2.99 -9.86
CA PRO A 107 13.89 3.65 -10.63
C PRO A 107 12.49 3.10 -10.34
N ARG A 108 12.35 2.05 -9.52
CA ARG A 108 11.08 1.40 -9.17
C ARG A 108 10.32 2.10 -8.05
N VAL A 109 10.93 3.11 -7.42
CA VAL A 109 10.34 3.84 -6.29
C VAL A 109 10.39 5.34 -6.59
N ARG A 110 9.27 6.03 -6.37
CA ARG A 110 9.21 7.50 -6.36
C ARG A 110 8.56 7.96 -5.06
N VAL A 111 9.02 9.08 -4.51
CA VAL A 111 8.41 9.73 -3.35
C VAL A 111 7.96 11.13 -3.75
N GLU A 112 6.69 11.43 -3.53
CA GLU A 112 6.09 12.74 -3.80
C GLU A 112 5.53 13.33 -2.51
N ARG A 113 5.74 14.61 -2.27
CA ARG A 113 5.01 15.33 -1.21
C ARG A 113 3.62 15.65 -1.73
N VAL A 114 2.60 15.20 -1.01
CA VAL A 114 1.18 15.42 -1.36
C VAL A 114 0.49 16.42 -0.45
N GLY A 115 1.10 16.77 0.67
CA GLY A 115 0.49 17.70 1.62
C GLY A 115 1.44 18.16 2.70
N THR A 116 0.88 18.88 3.66
CA THR A 116 1.59 19.37 4.84
C THR A 116 0.61 19.39 6.00
N THR A 117 1.06 18.92 7.15
CA THR A 117 0.27 18.90 8.37
C THR A 117 0.16 20.29 8.99
N GLU A 118 -0.67 20.44 10.03
CA GLU A 118 -0.84 21.70 10.75
C GLU A 118 0.40 22.13 11.52
N GLU A 119 1.26 21.20 11.93
CA GLU A 119 2.57 21.48 12.54
C GLU A 119 3.71 21.59 11.51
N GLY A 120 3.40 21.52 10.21
CA GLY A 120 4.36 21.79 9.13
C GLY A 120 5.15 20.58 8.64
N ARG A 121 4.78 19.35 9.02
CA ARG A 121 5.41 18.11 8.53
C ARG A 121 4.90 17.74 7.15
N GLU A 122 5.75 17.13 6.34
CA GLU A 122 5.35 16.64 5.02
C GLU A 122 4.36 15.48 5.15
N ILE A 123 3.39 15.42 4.26
CA ILE A 123 2.64 14.19 3.97
C ILE A 123 3.15 13.68 2.63
N VAL A 124 3.59 12.42 2.57
CA VAL A 124 4.23 11.84 1.38
C VAL A 124 3.44 10.68 0.81
N LEU A 125 3.54 10.51 -0.50
CA LEU A 125 3.07 9.35 -1.24
C LEU A 125 4.27 8.66 -1.87
N VAL A 126 4.42 7.37 -1.61
CA VAL A 126 5.45 6.51 -2.17
C VAL A 126 4.80 5.64 -3.25
N ILE A 127 5.35 5.70 -4.45
CA ILE A 127 4.86 4.97 -5.61
C ILE A 127 5.85 3.85 -5.92
N VAL A 128 5.37 2.61 -5.99
CA VAL A 128 6.18 1.43 -6.30
C VAL A 128 5.58 0.67 -7.48
N ALA A 129 6.35 0.49 -8.54
CA ALA A 129 5.98 -0.28 -9.73
C ALA A 129 7.23 -0.76 -10.50
N ASP A 130 7.06 -1.56 -11.57
CA ASP A 130 8.17 -1.88 -12.48
C ASP A 130 8.62 -0.63 -13.27
N GLU A 131 9.86 -0.66 -13.75
CA GLU A 131 10.53 0.51 -14.34
C GLU A 131 9.79 1.05 -15.57
N ARG A 132 9.23 0.15 -16.39
CA ARG A 132 8.38 0.52 -17.53
C ARG A 132 7.14 1.29 -17.08
N THR A 133 6.49 0.85 -15.99
CA THR A 133 5.33 1.57 -15.44
C THR A 133 5.72 2.91 -14.86
N MET A 134 6.84 2.96 -14.12
CA MET A 134 7.36 4.20 -13.53
C MET A 134 7.68 5.26 -14.61
N ALA A 135 8.13 4.84 -15.78
CA ALA A 135 8.36 5.73 -16.92
C ALA A 135 7.06 6.29 -17.56
N GLN A 136 5.90 5.72 -17.23
CA GLN A 136 4.60 6.05 -17.84
C GLN A 136 3.53 6.43 -16.80
N LEU A 137 3.93 6.90 -15.61
CA LEU A 137 2.98 7.20 -14.52
C LEU A 137 1.90 8.21 -14.93
N ASP A 138 2.25 9.26 -15.67
CA ASP A 138 1.28 10.26 -16.12
C ASP A 138 0.22 9.66 -17.05
N HIS A 139 0.64 8.76 -17.96
CA HIS A 139 -0.28 8.02 -18.81
C HIS A 139 -1.26 7.17 -17.98
N TYR A 140 -0.76 6.41 -17.00
CA TYR A 140 -1.65 5.60 -16.13
C TYR A 140 -2.56 6.46 -15.25
N ARG A 141 -2.10 7.63 -14.81
CA ARG A 141 -2.92 8.62 -14.09
C ARG A 141 -4.07 9.12 -14.97
N GLU A 142 -3.81 9.40 -16.24
CA GLU A 142 -4.85 9.82 -17.20
C GLU A 142 -5.87 8.71 -17.45
N LEU A 143 -5.44 7.46 -17.65
CA LEU A 143 -6.35 6.32 -17.81
C LEU A 143 -7.24 6.14 -16.58
N ALA A 144 -6.66 6.22 -15.37
CA ALA A 144 -7.41 6.14 -14.12
C ALA A 144 -8.43 7.28 -13.97
N ALA A 145 -8.07 8.50 -14.36
CA ALA A 145 -8.99 9.65 -14.33
C ALA A 145 -10.18 9.48 -15.30
N ARG A 146 -9.93 8.95 -16.50
CA ARG A 146 -10.98 8.63 -17.48
C ARG A 146 -11.93 7.54 -16.97
N LEU A 147 -11.41 6.53 -16.27
CA LEU A 147 -12.22 5.49 -15.63
C LEU A 147 -13.06 6.03 -14.46
N ALA A 148 -12.51 6.97 -13.69
CA ALA A 148 -13.18 7.54 -12.53
C ALA A 148 -14.38 8.43 -12.92
N ASP A 149 -14.40 8.98 -14.13
CA ASP A 149 -15.51 9.80 -14.63
C ASP A 149 -16.14 9.23 -15.91
N PRO A 150 -17.15 8.35 -15.78
CA PRO A 150 -17.78 7.70 -16.93
C PRO A 150 -18.51 8.67 -17.86
N ARG A 151 -18.77 9.92 -17.45
CA ARG A 151 -19.41 10.93 -18.30
C ARG A 151 -18.52 11.34 -19.48
N HIS A 152 -17.21 11.13 -19.36
CA HIS A 152 -16.21 11.48 -20.36
C HIS A 152 -15.64 10.25 -21.08
N LEU A 153 -16.22 9.07 -20.90
CA LEU A 153 -15.75 7.81 -21.50
C LEU A 153 -16.84 7.16 -22.37
N PRO A 154 -16.75 7.27 -23.71
CA PRO A 154 -17.66 6.56 -24.60
C PRO A 154 -17.57 5.04 -24.41
N ALA A 155 -18.70 4.35 -24.42
CA ALA A 155 -18.74 2.88 -24.24
C ALA A 155 -17.90 2.12 -25.28
N SER A 156 -17.74 2.68 -26.49
CA SER A 156 -16.89 2.11 -27.54
C SER A 156 -15.40 2.10 -27.22
N GLU A 157 -14.94 2.95 -26.29
CA GLU A 157 -13.53 3.08 -25.92
C GLU A 157 -13.19 2.34 -24.61
N LEU A 158 -14.20 1.85 -23.87
CA LEU A 158 -14.00 1.25 -22.56
C LEU A 158 -13.10 0.01 -22.61
N GLU A 159 -13.36 -0.92 -23.54
CA GLU A 159 -12.61 -2.18 -23.64
C GLU A 159 -11.13 -1.93 -23.96
N ASP A 160 -10.84 -1.05 -24.92
CA ASP A 160 -9.47 -0.65 -25.25
C ASP A 160 -8.79 0.02 -24.07
N LEU A 161 -9.51 0.88 -23.33
CA LEU A 161 -8.97 1.53 -22.15
C LEU A 161 -8.63 0.51 -21.06
N LEU A 162 -9.51 -0.48 -20.80
CA LEU A 162 -9.29 -1.53 -19.81
C LEU A 162 -8.08 -2.42 -20.16
N ASP A 163 -7.84 -2.68 -21.45
CA ASP A 163 -6.67 -3.45 -21.91
C ASP A 163 -5.34 -2.73 -21.63
N HIS A 164 -5.35 -1.40 -21.53
CA HIS A 164 -4.16 -0.57 -21.29
C HIS A 164 -4.04 -0.05 -19.85
N ALA A 165 -5.13 -0.01 -19.09
CA ALA A 165 -5.14 0.47 -17.71
C ALA A 165 -4.42 -0.50 -16.77
N LYS A 166 -3.92 0.04 -15.65
CA LYS A 166 -3.39 -0.75 -14.54
C LYS A 166 -4.15 -0.45 -13.25
N PRO A 167 -4.48 -1.48 -12.45
CA PRO A 167 -5.02 -1.27 -11.12
C PRO A 167 -4.02 -0.51 -10.24
N ILE A 168 -4.56 0.39 -9.44
CA ILE A 168 -3.83 1.16 -8.43
C ILE A 168 -4.24 0.62 -7.06
N TYR A 169 -3.28 0.19 -6.25
CA TYR A 169 -3.53 -0.32 -4.90
C TYR A 169 -2.98 0.66 -3.88
N TYR A 170 -3.85 1.25 -3.05
CA TYR A 170 -3.48 2.27 -2.08
C TYR A 170 -3.41 1.69 -0.65
N LEU A 171 -2.24 1.84 -0.03
CA LEU A 171 -1.94 1.48 1.35
C LEU A 171 -1.78 2.76 2.16
N ASN A 172 -2.60 2.93 3.19
CA ASN A 172 -2.57 4.09 4.07
C ASN A 172 -2.17 3.66 5.49
N GLY A 173 -0.91 3.89 5.87
CA GLY A 173 -0.37 3.56 7.19
C GLY A 173 -0.52 4.71 8.17
N GLY A 174 -0.52 4.40 9.48
CA GLY A 174 -0.50 5.41 10.54
C GLY A 174 -1.66 6.42 10.48
N LEU A 175 -2.87 5.97 10.12
CA LEU A 175 -4.07 6.82 10.13
C LEU A 175 -4.42 7.26 11.56
N HIS A 176 -4.34 6.32 12.51
CA HIS A 176 -4.32 6.60 13.93
C HIS A 176 -2.90 6.46 14.46
N SER A 177 -2.38 7.49 15.11
CA SER A 177 -0.99 7.54 15.54
C SER A 177 -0.63 6.49 16.59
N THR A 178 -1.63 6.01 17.34
CA THR A 178 -1.47 4.97 18.36
C THR A 178 -1.29 3.57 17.78
N GLU A 179 -1.55 3.37 16.49
CA GLU A 179 -1.36 2.11 15.77
C GLU A 179 0.07 2.02 15.22
N MET A 180 0.98 1.51 16.05
CA MET A 180 2.42 1.65 15.81
C MET A 180 2.99 0.81 14.66
N GLY A 181 2.28 -0.25 14.26
CA GLY A 181 2.82 -1.29 13.37
C GLY A 181 2.81 -0.95 11.88
N SER A 182 1.78 -0.27 11.37
CA SER A 182 1.65 -0.04 9.93
C SER A 182 2.72 0.90 9.36
N PRO A 183 3.11 2.02 10.03
CA PRO A 183 4.23 2.84 9.55
C PRO A 183 5.56 2.09 9.40
N GLU A 184 5.80 1.13 10.30
CA GLU A 184 7.00 0.30 10.29
C GLU A 184 6.94 -0.69 9.14
N MET A 185 5.94 -1.59 9.15
CA MET A 185 5.83 -2.72 8.21
C MET A 185 5.83 -2.28 6.73
N LEU A 186 5.26 -1.10 6.42
CA LEU A 186 5.22 -0.57 5.06
C LEU A 186 6.61 -0.28 4.48
N MET A 187 7.63 -0.02 5.31
CA MET A 187 9.01 0.16 4.83
C MET A 187 9.58 -1.15 4.27
N GLU A 188 9.36 -2.26 4.97
CA GLU A 188 9.79 -3.58 4.51
C GLU A 188 9.03 -4.00 3.25
N LEU A 189 7.72 -3.78 3.21
CA LEU A 189 6.89 -4.10 2.04
C LEU A 189 7.37 -3.34 0.80
N ALA A 190 7.65 -2.05 0.91
CA ALA A 190 8.15 -1.26 -0.22
C ALA A 190 9.49 -1.77 -0.73
N TYR A 191 10.41 -2.13 0.16
CA TYR A 191 11.68 -2.75 -0.22
C TYR A 191 11.46 -4.06 -0.96
N ARG A 192 10.65 -4.98 -0.43
CA ARG A 192 10.32 -6.26 -1.09
C ARG A 192 9.78 -6.04 -2.49
N LEU A 193 8.79 -5.14 -2.62
CA LEU A 193 8.21 -4.78 -3.90
C LEU A 193 9.24 -4.19 -4.85
N ALA A 194 10.21 -3.40 -4.38
CA ALA A 194 11.23 -2.80 -5.22
C ALA A 194 12.26 -3.81 -5.74
N VAL A 195 12.76 -4.70 -4.88
CA VAL A 195 13.95 -5.53 -5.21
C VAL A 195 13.63 -6.97 -5.52
N SER A 196 12.59 -7.57 -4.92
CA SER A 196 12.46 -9.03 -4.95
C SER A 196 12.20 -9.56 -6.36
N ASP A 197 12.88 -10.65 -6.65
CA ASP A 197 12.74 -11.45 -7.85
C ASP A 197 11.78 -12.63 -7.69
N ALA A 198 11.16 -12.82 -6.52
CA ALA A 198 10.13 -13.84 -6.34
C ALA A 198 8.99 -13.68 -7.37
N PRO A 199 8.55 -14.75 -8.06
CA PRO A 199 7.55 -14.64 -9.13
C PRO A 199 6.28 -13.90 -8.73
N ALA A 200 5.77 -14.14 -7.52
CA ALA A 200 4.59 -13.45 -6.99
C ALA A 200 4.82 -11.94 -6.85
N VAL A 201 5.98 -11.52 -6.32
CA VAL A 201 6.32 -10.09 -6.14
C VAL A 201 6.52 -9.40 -7.49
N ARG A 202 7.19 -10.05 -8.45
CA ARG A 202 7.32 -9.52 -9.82
C ARG A 202 5.96 -9.33 -10.49
N SER A 203 5.06 -10.30 -10.35
CA SER A 203 3.70 -10.23 -10.90
C SER A 203 2.95 -9.03 -10.35
N VAL A 204 2.98 -8.82 -9.03
CA VAL A 204 2.40 -7.62 -8.39
C VAL A 204 3.05 -6.35 -8.93
N ARG A 205 4.39 -6.26 -8.91
CA ARG A 205 5.13 -5.06 -9.35
C ARG A 205 4.86 -4.69 -10.81
N GLN A 206 4.65 -5.68 -11.69
CA GLN A 206 4.37 -5.47 -13.12
C GLN A 206 2.90 -5.17 -13.41
N GLY A 207 1.99 -5.73 -12.61
CA GLY A 207 0.54 -5.65 -12.84
C GLY A 207 -0.15 -4.52 -12.08
N VAL A 208 0.45 -3.99 -11.01
CA VAL A 208 -0.18 -3.04 -10.09
C VAL A 208 0.73 -1.83 -9.87
N ILE A 209 0.14 -0.63 -9.82
CA ILE A 209 0.80 0.56 -9.28
C ILE A 209 0.49 0.63 -7.79
N THR A 210 1.47 0.35 -6.94
CA THR A 210 1.28 0.41 -5.49
C THR A 210 1.55 1.81 -4.98
N LEU A 211 0.56 2.41 -4.33
CA LEU A 211 0.67 3.68 -3.65
C LEU A 211 0.72 3.44 -2.15
N ILE A 212 1.69 4.03 -1.46
CA ILE A 212 1.85 3.94 -0.02
C ILE A 212 1.88 5.35 0.54
N ASN A 213 0.90 5.71 1.36
CA ASN A 213 1.07 6.79 2.32
C ASN A 213 1.61 6.16 3.61
N PRO A 214 2.90 6.33 3.95
CA PRO A 214 3.49 5.59 5.06
C PRO A 214 2.91 5.99 6.42
N VAL A 215 2.59 7.28 6.56
CA VAL A 215 2.07 7.87 7.79
C VAL A 215 1.05 8.94 7.41
N ALA A 216 -0.23 8.62 7.52
CA ALA A 216 -1.33 9.54 7.26
C ALA A 216 -1.44 10.66 8.29
N GLU A 217 -0.99 10.41 9.52
CA GLU A 217 -0.97 11.39 10.60
C GLU A 217 0.48 11.60 11.11
N PRO A 218 1.28 12.44 10.42
CA PRO A 218 2.69 12.64 10.76
C PRO A 218 2.93 13.30 12.13
N ASP A 219 2.10 14.27 12.50
CA ASP A 219 2.29 15.07 13.72
C ASP A 219 2.17 14.22 14.97
N GLY A 220 1.08 13.47 15.08
CA GLY A 220 0.87 12.54 16.18
C GLY A 220 1.68 11.26 16.08
N ARG A 221 2.14 10.81 14.90
CA ARG A 221 3.13 9.70 14.85
C ARG A 221 4.38 10.10 15.62
N ASP A 222 4.95 11.27 15.33
CA ASP A 222 6.12 11.76 16.05
C ASP A 222 5.83 11.95 17.55
N ARG A 223 4.62 12.44 17.89
CA ARG A 223 4.19 12.58 19.28
C ARG A 223 4.05 11.24 20.01
N GLN A 224 3.59 10.20 19.32
CA GLN A 224 3.49 8.85 19.87
C GLN A 224 4.88 8.23 20.03
N VAL A 225 5.84 8.51 19.14
CA VAL A 225 7.25 8.12 19.35
C VAL A 225 7.81 8.82 20.59
N ASP A 226 7.59 10.12 20.75
CA ASP A 226 7.96 10.86 21.97
C ASP A 226 7.36 10.25 23.24
N TRP A 227 6.08 9.85 23.19
CA TRP A 227 5.42 9.17 24.30
C TRP A 227 6.05 7.82 24.60
N TYR A 228 6.29 7.03 23.55
CA TYR A 228 6.88 5.71 23.65
C TYR A 228 8.25 5.79 24.35
N ASP A 229 9.13 6.65 23.88
CA ASP A 229 10.49 6.79 24.42
C ASP A 229 10.51 7.28 25.87
N ARG A 230 9.59 8.19 26.24
CA ARG A 230 9.55 8.77 27.59
C ARG A 230 8.89 7.85 28.61
N TYR A 231 7.84 7.14 28.21
CA TYR A 231 6.94 6.50 29.17
C TYR A 231 6.73 5.01 28.94
N THR A 232 6.72 4.53 27.70
CA THR A 232 6.35 3.14 27.38
C THR A 232 7.57 2.22 27.30
N ARG A 233 8.68 2.68 26.71
CA ARG A 233 9.84 1.84 26.37
C ARG A 233 10.48 1.15 27.56
N ALA A 234 10.52 1.80 28.72
CA ALA A 234 11.13 1.26 29.94
C ALA A 234 10.19 0.36 30.77
N ARG A 235 8.95 0.16 30.33
CA ARG A 235 7.96 -0.64 31.07
C ARG A 235 8.08 -2.10 30.68
N GLU A 236 8.24 -2.96 31.68
CA GLU A 236 8.39 -4.41 31.50
C GLU A 236 7.03 -5.13 31.44
N GLU A 237 6.02 -4.59 32.13
CA GLU A 237 4.67 -5.12 32.15
C GLU A 237 3.79 -4.39 31.13
N ALA A 238 3.22 -5.14 30.18
CA ALA A 238 2.37 -4.54 29.15
C ALA A 238 1.05 -3.96 29.70
N ASP A 239 0.46 -4.60 30.72
CA ASP A 239 -0.87 -4.30 31.28
C ASP A 239 -0.80 -3.69 32.69
N ASP A 240 0.19 -2.86 32.97
CA ASP A 240 0.37 -2.23 34.29
C ASP A 240 -0.55 -1.02 34.59
N GLY A 241 -1.55 -0.78 33.75
CA GLY A 241 -2.55 0.27 33.89
C GLY A 241 -2.08 1.67 33.49
N PHE A 242 -0.82 1.85 33.03
CA PHE A 242 -0.36 3.13 32.54
C PHE A 242 -0.88 3.42 31.12
N PRO A 243 -1.23 4.68 30.77
CA PRO A 243 -1.71 5.00 29.42
C PRO A 243 -0.69 4.62 28.34
N ARG A 244 -1.15 3.86 27.34
CA ARG A 244 -0.30 3.33 26.25
C ARG A 244 0.00 4.33 25.13
N SER A 245 -0.65 5.48 25.15
CA SER A 245 -0.56 6.47 24.08
C SER A 245 -0.51 7.89 24.59
N SER A 246 -0.04 8.78 23.72
CA SER A 246 -0.20 10.21 23.92
C SER A 246 -1.69 10.55 24.14
N PRO A 247 -2.03 11.43 25.09
CA PRO A 247 -3.42 11.82 25.36
C PRO A 247 -4.06 12.63 24.22
N TYR A 248 -3.26 13.11 23.27
CA TYR A 248 -3.68 13.82 22.07
C TYR A 248 -2.64 13.61 20.96
N TRP A 249 -3.05 13.74 19.70
CA TRP A 249 -2.17 13.62 18.54
C TRP A 249 -2.29 14.79 17.56
N GLY A 250 -3.48 15.41 17.44
CA GLY A 250 -3.64 16.65 16.70
C GLY A 250 -3.09 17.87 17.43
N LYS A 251 -2.88 18.96 16.70
CA LYS A 251 -2.29 20.21 17.22
C LYS A 251 -3.09 20.85 18.35
N TYR A 252 -4.43 20.84 18.25
CA TYR A 252 -5.32 21.50 19.22
C TYR A 252 -6.38 20.59 19.82
N VAL A 253 -6.65 19.43 19.22
CA VAL A 253 -7.74 18.53 19.60
C VAL A 253 -7.36 17.07 19.40
N PHE A 254 -8.00 16.22 20.19
CA PHE A 254 -8.17 14.82 19.86
C PHE A 254 -9.25 14.73 18.75
N HIS A 255 -8.87 14.29 17.56
CA HIS A 255 -9.79 14.09 16.45
C HIS A 255 -9.51 12.74 15.77
N ASP A 256 -10.54 12.07 15.31
CA ASP A 256 -10.40 10.79 14.60
C ASP A 256 -10.40 11.05 13.09
N ASN A 257 -9.22 10.93 12.47
CA ASN A 257 -9.05 11.08 11.01
C ASN A 257 -9.94 10.13 10.20
N ASN A 258 -10.26 8.96 10.75
CA ASN A 258 -11.12 7.97 10.13
C ASN A 258 -12.63 8.28 10.34
N ARG A 259 -12.96 9.45 10.89
CA ARG A 259 -14.32 10.00 11.02
C ARG A 259 -14.48 11.36 10.36
N ASP A 260 -13.42 11.92 9.80
CA ASP A 260 -13.42 13.25 9.18
C ASP A 260 -13.62 13.20 7.65
N GLY A 261 -13.55 12.01 7.05
CA GLY A 261 -13.82 11.83 5.62
C GLY A 261 -15.31 11.99 5.28
N LEU A 262 -15.60 12.45 4.06
CA LEU A 262 -16.94 12.34 3.47
C LEU A 262 -17.27 10.86 3.26
N GLN A 263 -18.03 10.28 4.18
CA GLN A 263 -18.55 8.92 4.06
C GLN A 263 -19.81 8.97 3.19
N ILE A 264 -19.74 8.41 1.98
CA ILE A 264 -20.85 8.30 1.03
C ILE A 264 -21.43 6.90 1.08
#